data_AF-A0A1Y1WJR3-F1
#
_entry.id   AF-A0A1Y1WJR3-F1
#
_cell.length_a   1.000
_cell.length_b   1.000
_cell.length_c   1.000
_cell.angle_alpha   90.00
_cell.angle_beta   90.00
_cell.angle_gamma   90.00
#
_symmetry.space_group_name_H-M   'P 1'
#
loop_
_entity.id
_entity.type
_entity.pdbx_description
1 polymer ?
#
loop_
_entity_poly.entity_id
_entity_poly.type
_entity_poly.pdbx_seq_one_letter_code
_entity_poly.pdbx_strand_id
1 'polypeptide(L)'
;SFVSCIYWEEKHDFFITSVDCIYLLESLIAVRFTVEEKNRIRRNLEGFRPLTVSKCKVESAEFFKLIMSFPNPKPRNIEKDVKVFPWRILPLALKKIIGKYTASHS
;
A
#
# COMPACT_ATOMS: atom_id res chain seq x y z
N SER A 1 12.67 -7.51 -4.96
CA SER A 1 11.83 -6.58 -4.17
C SER A 1 11.01 -7.38 -3.19
N PHE A 2 10.84 -6.86 -1.97
CA PHE A 2 10.08 -7.51 -0.91
C PHE A 2 8.88 -6.63 -0.57
N VAL A 3 7.73 -7.25 -0.32
CA VAL A 3 6.54 -6.59 0.19
C VAL A 3 5.99 -7.37 1.38
N SER A 4 5.44 -6.64 2.34
CA SER A 4 4.92 -7.24 3.57
C SER A 4 3.49 -7.72 3.36
N CYS A 5 3.26 -9.02 3.56
CA CYS A 5 1.92 -9.59 3.74
C CYS A 5 1.63 -9.64 5.23
N ILE A 6 0.69 -8.81 5.70
CA ILE A 6 0.50 -8.56 7.13
C ILE A 6 -0.85 -9.12 7.54
N TYR A 7 -0.86 -10.08 8.44
CA TYR A 7 -2.08 -10.63 9.00
C TYR A 7 -2.66 -9.66 10.04
N TRP A 8 -3.96 -9.36 9.94
CA TRP A 8 -4.68 -8.56 10.91
C TRP A 8 -5.68 -9.46 11.67
N GLU A 9 -5.37 -9.74 12.94
CA GLU A 9 -6.13 -10.68 13.77
C GLU A 9 -7.60 -10.25 13.96
N GLU A 10 -7.85 -8.98 14.28
CA GLU A 10 -9.20 -8.45 14.52
C GLU A 10 -10.09 -8.48 13.27
N LYS A 11 -9.51 -8.61 12.07
CA LYS A 11 -10.23 -8.75 10.80
C LYS A 11 -10.18 -10.15 10.21
N HIS A 12 -9.37 -11.05 10.77
CA HIS A 12 -9.10 -12.39 10.24
C HIS A 12 -8.75 -12.38 8.74
N ASP A 13 -7.97 -11.40 8.28
CA ASP A 13 -7.61 -11.25 6.86
C ASP A 13 -6.18 -10.71 6.71
N PHE A 14 -5.63 -10.84 5.51
CA PHE A 14 -4.31 -10.34 5.15
C PHE A 14 -4.39 -8.99 4.46
N PHE A 15 -3.43 -8.12 4.78
CA PHE A 15 -3.37 -6.77 4.27
C PHE A 15 -1.98 -6.42 3.74
N ILE A 16 -1.95 -5.44 2.84
CA ILE A 16 -0.76 -4.81 2.29
C ILE A 16 -0.85 -3.30 2.49
N THR A 17 0.27 -2.63 2.76
CA THR A 17 0.30 -1.18 2.89
C THR A 17 0.31 -0.49 1.52
N SER A 18 -0.25 0.72 1.45
CA SER A 18 -0.15 1.57 0.25
C SER A 18 1.29 1.79 -0.23
N VAL A 19 2.23 1.83 0.71
CA VAL A 19 3.66 2.01 0.44
C VAL A 19 4.22 0.79 -0.27
N ASP A 20 3.97 -0.41 0.27
CA ASP A 20 4.35 -1.69 -0.34
C ASP A 20 3.74 -1.86 -1.73
N CYS A 21 2.47 -1.50 -1.92
CA CYS A 21 1.83 -1.54 -3.23
C CYS A 21 2.58 -0.71 -4.29
N ILE A 22 3.01 0.51 -3.94
CA ILE A 22 3.75 1.39 -4.85
C ILE A 22 5.14 0.83 -5.12
N TYR A 23 5.85 0.35 -4.09
CA TYR A 23 7.15 -0.28 -4.27
C TYR A 23 7.09 -1.53 -5.15
N LEU A 24 6.04 -2.34 -5.01
CA LEU A 24 5.82 -3.49 -5.87
C LEU A 24 5.61 -3.07 -7.33
N LEU A 25 4.81 -2.03 -7.57
CA LEU A 25 4.59 -1.51 -8.93
C LEU A 25 5.87 -0.97 -9.56
N GLU A 26 6.67 -0.18 -8.83
CA GLU A 26 7.97 0.29 -9.29
C GLU A 26 8.89 -0.88 -9.67
N SER A 27 8.87 -1.93 -8.84
CA SER A 27 9.65 -3.14 -9.11
C SER A 27 9.17 -3.95 -10.31
N LEU A 28 7.86 -4.05 -10.52
CA LEU A 28 7.28 -4.85 -11.60
C LEU A 28 7.51 -4.19 -12.97
N ILE A 29 7.48 -2.87 -13.02
CA ILE A 29 7.73 -2.09 -14.24
C ILE A 29 9.23 -1.78 -14.41
N ALA A 30 10.06 -2.07 -13.40
CA ALA A 30 11.48 -1.73 -13.35
C ALA A 30 11.76 -0.22 -13.54
N VAL A 31 10.85 0.63 -13.07
CA VAL A 31 10.92 2.10 -13.19
C VAL A 31 10.63 2.74 -11.82
N ARG A 32 11.38 3.80 -11.48
CA ARG A 32 11.08 4.63 -10.32
C ARG A 32 10.04 5.68 -10.70
N PHE A 33 8.94 5.71 -9.95
CA PHE A 33 7.89 6.68 -10.23
C PHE A 33 8.25 8.06 -9.66
N THR A 34 7.86 9.10 -10.39
CA THR A 34 7.90 10.48 -9.91
C THR A 34 6.87 10.70 -8.79
N VAL A 35 6.96 11.84 -8.12
CA VAL A 35 6.01 12.20 -7.06
C VAL A 35 4.58 12.30 -7.60
N GLU A 36 4.43 12.84 -8.80
CA GLU A 36 3.15 13.01 -9.51
C GLU A 36 2.53 11.66 -9.85
N GLU A 37 3.33 10.73 -10.38
CA GLU A 37 2.91 9.36 -10.69
C GLU A 37 2.49 8.61 -9.43
N LYS A 38 3.28 8.70 -8.35
CA LYS A 38 2.93 8.13 -7.05
C LYS A 38 1.60 8.67 -6.53
N ASN A 39 1.35 9.98 -6.68
CA ASN A 39 0.09 10.59 -6.29
C ASN A 39 -1.08 10.14 -7.17
N ARG A 40 -0.86 9.96 -8.48
CA ARG A 40 -1.87 9.39 -9.40
C ARG A 40 -2.20 7.94 -9.04
N ILE A 41 -1.20 7.13 -8.70
CA ILE A 41 -1.37 5.75 -8.26
C ILE A 41 -2.15 5.72 -6.95
N ARG A 42 -1.78 6.54 -5.96
CA ARG A 42 -2.53 6.65 -4.69
C ARG A 42 -4.00 6.96 -4.92
N ARG A 43 -4.33 7.92 -5.80
CA ARG A 43 -5.74 8.22 -6.17
C ARG A 43 -6.46 7.04 -6.82
N ASN A 44 -5.80 6.29 -7.69
CA ASN A 44 -6.39 5.07 -8.27
C ASN A 44 -6.61 3.98 -7.19
N LEU A 45 -5.67 3.87 -6.25
CA LEU A 45 -5.76 2.93 -5.13
C LEU A 45 -6.90 3.29 -4.16
N GLU A 46 -7.17 4.57 -3.88
CA GLU A 46 -8.33 4.98 -3.06
C GLU A 46 -9.67 4.44 -3.61
N GLY A 47 -9.80 4.24 -4.92
CA GLY A 47 -10.98 3.62 -5.53
C GLY A 47 -11.24 2.17 -5.10
N PHE A 48 -10.25 1.49 -4.52
CA PHE A 48 -10.38 0.15 -3.95
C PHE A 48 -10.80 0.15 -2.47
N ARG A 49 -11.19 1.32 -1.93
CA ARG A 49 -11.69 1.51 -0.55
C ARG A 49 -10.69 1.00 0.50
N PRO A 50 -9.52 1.64 0.64
CA PRO A 50 -8.55 1.28 1.67
C PRO A 50 -9.13 1.42 3.07
N LEU A 51 -8.64 0.59 3.99
CA LEU A 51 -8.80 0.82 5.42
C LEU A 51 -7.74 1.81 5.90
N THR A 52 -8.15 2.66 6.84
CA THR A 52 -7.28 3.68 7.43
C THR A 52 -6.95 3.27 8.85
N VAL A 53 -5.72 2.78 9.02
CA VAL A 53 -5.15 2.27 10.28
C VAL A 53 -4.42 3.41 10.97
N SER A 54 -4.70 3.59 12.25
CA SER A 54 -4.15 4.69 13.04
C SER A 54 -3.85 4.25 14.46
N LYS A 55 -2.83 4.87 15.08
CA LYS A 55 -2.50 4.70 16.50
C LYS A 55 -3.64 5.16 17.41
N CYS A 56 -4.44 6.15 16.98
CA CYS A 56 -5.52 6.72 17.77
C CYS A 56 -6.79 5.84 17.81
N LYS A 57 -6.89 4.83 16.94
CA LYS A 57 -8.03 3.90 16.90
C LYS A 57 -7.66 2.62 17.62
N VAL A 58 -8.34 2.35 18.73
CA VAL A 58 -8.10 1.16 19.57
C VAL A 58 -8.11 -0.13 18.76
N GLU A 59 -9.11 -0.30 17.88
CA GLU A 59 -9.25 -1.48 17.00
C GLU A 59 -8.08 -1.70 16.03
N SER A 60 -7.30 -0.67 15.74
CA SER A 60 -6.23 -0.73 14.75
C SER A 60 -4.85 -0.36 15.33
N ALA A 61 -4.76 -0.11 16.63
CA ALA A 61 -3.54 0.37 17.28
C ALA A 61 -2.47 -0.72 17.33
N GLU A 62 -2.85 -1.96 17.67
CA GLU A 62 -1.93 -3.11 17.66
C GLU A 62 -1.48 -3.43 16.23
N PHE A 63 -2.40 -3.43 15.27
CA PHE A 63 -2.06 -3.59 13.86
C PHE A 63 -1.16 -2.48 13.33
N PHE A 64 -1.39 -1.22 13.73
CA PHE A 64 -0.51 -0.10 13.41
C PHE A 64 0.90 -0.30 13.96
N LYS A 65 1.00 -0.74 15.22
CA LYS A 65 2.28 -1.03 15.89
C LYS A 65 3.02 -2.17 15.19
N LEU A 66 2.32 -3.22 14.77
CA LEU A 66 2.86 -4.31 13.96
C LEU A 66 3.40 -3.77 12.62
N ILE A 67 2.63 -2.96 11.89
CA ILE A 67 3.09 -2.32 10.64
C ILE A 67 4.37 -1.51 10.89
N MET A 68 4.40 -0.72 11.96
CA MET A 68 5.55 0.13 12.31
C MET A 68 6.77 -0.67 12.79
N SER A 69 6.61 -1.94 13.15
CA SER A 69 7.72 -2.82 13.52
C SER A 69 8.53 -3.33 12.32
N PHE A 70 7.95 -3.30 11.09
CA PHE A 70 8.66 -3.75 9.90
C PHE A 70 9.83 -2.81 9.53
N PRO A 71 10.97 -3.38 9.11
CA PRO A 71 12.18 -2.61 8.86
C PRO A 71 12.11 -1.83 7.55
N ASN A 72 11.69 -0.55 7.63
CA ASN A 72 11.85 0.49 6.61
C ASN A 72 11.21 0.21 5.21
N PRO A 73 10.93 1.26 4.41
CA PRO A 73 11.31 2.65 4.60
C PRO A 73 10.30 3.40 5.47
N LYS A 74 10.74 3.80 6.67
CA LYS A 74 9.99 4.64 7.60
C LYS A 74 9.60 5.94 6.90
N PRO A 75 8.30 6.30 6.88
CA PRO A 75 7.87 7.64 6.50
C PRO A 75 8.52 8.65 7.46
N ARG A 76 9.25 9.64 6.94
CA ARG A 76 9.89 10.71 7.73
C ARG A 76 8.92 11.56 8.56
N ASN A 77 7.60 11.43 8.34
CA ASN A 77 6.58 12.05 9.19
C ASN A 77 5.88 10.96 10.02
N ILE A 78 6.44 10.79 11.20
CA ILE A 78 6.05 9.95 12.33
C ILE A 78 4.58 10.28 12.68
N GLU A 79 3.71 9.27 12.80
CA GLU A 79 2.28 9.38 13.18
C GLU A 79 1.20 9.73 12.12
N LYS A 80 1.40 9.42 10.83
CA LYS A 80 0.27 9.50 9.87
C LYS A 80 -0.51 8.19 9.75
N ASP A 81 -1.82 8.32 9.59
CA ASP A 81 -2.74 7.25 9.23
C ASP A 81 -2.21 6.45 8.03
N VAL A 82 -2.09 5.13 8.21
CA VAL A 82 -1.63 4.21 7.18
C VAL A 82 -2.83 3.66 6.41
N LYS A 83 -2.79 3.82 5.09
CA LYS A 83 -3.73 3.16 4.19
C LYS A 83 -3.29 1.72 3.95
N VAL A 84 -4.15 0.77 4.27
CA VAL A 84 -3.97 -0.65 4.02
C VAL A 84 -5.08 -1.19 3.13
N PHE A 85 -4.75 -2.21 2.36
CA PHE A 85 -5.67 -2.86 1.42
C PHE A 85 -5.71 -4.35 1.71
N PRO A 86 -6.88 -5.00 1.62
CA PRO A 86 -6.95 -6.45 1.63
C PRO A 86 -6.05 -7.05 0.55
N TRP A 87 -5.23 -8.03 0.93
CA TRP A 87 -4.23 -8.65 0.05
C TRP A 87 -4.86 -9.19 -1.24
N ARG A 88 -6.08 -9.72 -1.14
CA ARG A 88 -6.88 -10.22 -2.27
C ARG A 88 -7.14 -9.20 -3.39
N ILE A 89 -7.08 -7.90 -3.09
CA ILE A 89 -7.32 -6.83 -4.08
C ILE A 89 -6.03 -6.52 -4.88
N LEU A 90 -4.87 -6.91 -4.36
CA LEU A 90 -3.57 -6.58 -4.94
C LEU A 90 -3.47 -6.96 -6.43
N PRO A 91 -3.82 -8.19 -6.89
CA PRO A 91 -3.70 -8.54 -8.30
C PRO A 91 -4.55 -7.65 -9.22
N LEU A 92 -5.75 -7.28 -8.78
CA LEU A 92 -6.66 -6.41 -9.53
C LEU A 92 -6.13 -4.97 -9.61
N ALA A 93 -5.62 -4.45 -8.49
CA ALA A 93 -5.00 -3.13 -8.44
C ALA A 93 -3.78 -3.05 -9.34
N LEU A 94 -2.88 -4.04 -9.27
CA LEU A 94 -1.69 -4.14 -10.11
C LEU A 94 -2.07 -4.18 -11.60
N LYS A 95 -2.97 -5.09 -12.00
CA LYS A 95 -3.40 -5.21 -13.40
C LYS A 95 -3.98 -3.90 -13.94
N LYS A 96 -4.82 -3.21 -13.14
CA LYS A 96 -5.42 -1.93 -13.54
C LYS A 96 -4.40 -0.81 -13.71
N ILE A 97 -3.39 -0.75 -12.85
CA ILE A 97 -2.38 0.32 -12.86
C ILE A 97 -1.34 0.04 -13.95
N ILE A 98 -0.82 -1.19 -14.03
CA ILE A 98 0.15 -1.60 -15.05
C ILE A 98 -0.47 -1.45 -16.44
N GLY A 99 -1.72 -1.89 -16.66
CA GLY A 99 -2.37 -1.77 -17.97
C GLY A 99 -2.51 -0.31 -18.45
N LYS A 100 -2.71 0.65 -17.53
CA LYS A 100 -2.68 2.08 -17.88
C LYS A 100 -1.25 2.55 -18.20
N TYR A 101 -0.27 2.05 -17.46
CA TYR A 101 1.13 2.45 -17.62
C TYR A 101 1.70 1.97 -18.95
N THR A 102 1.50 0.69 -19.29
CA THR A 102 1.96 0.10 -20.56
C THR A 102 1.31 0.79 -21.75
N ALA A 103 0.01 1.08 -21.71
CA ALA A 103 -0.69 1.80 -22.77
C ALA A 103 -0.26 3.27 -22.93
N SER A 104 0.24 3.91 -21.86
CA SER A 104 0.70 5.31 -21.90
C SER A 104 2.18 5.45 -22.26
N HIS A 105 2.96 4.36 -22.17
CA HIS A 105 4.40 4.30 -22.46
C HIS A 105 4.72 3.41 -23.67
N SER A 106 3.74 3.20 -24.57
CA SER A 106 3.93 2.58 -25.88
C SER A 106 4.15 3.63 -26.96
#